data_AF-A0A9W4HGV3-F1
#
_entry.id   AF-A0A9W4HGV3-F1
#
_cell.length_a   1.000
_cell.length_b   1.000
_cell.length_c   1.000
_cell.angle_alpha   90.00
_cell.angle_beta   90.00
_cell.angle_gamma   90.00
#
_symmetry.space_group_name_H-M   'P 1'
#
loop_
_entity.id
_entity.type
_entity.pdbx_description
1 polymer ?
#
loop_
_entity_poly.entity_id
_entity_poly.type
_entity_poly.pdbx_seq_one_letter_code
_entity_poly.pdbx_strand_id
1 'polypeptide(L)'
;MSLHAHWISFVAAGNGTFGYRIDRGYGYDPSYVSHAHGWSSGPSSALTEYVVGLSVVSPLGLTWKIAPQFGDLEFAEAGFVTSLGKFQASWILNSSGYVLTFSVPKGTDGNVTLPYVTASKKPSITIDDDQLIKGVAYVDSTATVEVTGGSHKVSLSQLIDKQDPPHPTFHNIYRLVPSLGLHHRQLLTFSQQNYTTMSLAKNILLFGATGTIGSFILDAILTERSQFGRVAIFTSPHTAETKASQLNKLKEQGVEVIVGNVQDENVVKAAYEGIDTVISALGRNALAQQIPLIRLAASSPTVKWFLPSEYGTDIKYGPASANEKPHQLKLKVRAYLEDEISRDDLAYSYVVTGPFAEMYLNLVPGMGEAGGWDVKGRRAVLLGEKGKGEVSLTTMKDVGTLVLNTLLHATAETRNAALCVNSFTTSPDKIQAEFERQLGGQPWDVSRTSLAKLREAEAAAWDAGNPAATVLTLRRIWGEGGTLYSKRANGLIGEPKVMGLEEVVANEIQRVSKL
;
A
#
# COMPACT_ATOMS: atom_id res chain seq x y z
N MET A 1 6.10 36.52 -11.86
CA MET A 1 5.74 35.89 -13.15
C MET A 1 4.62 34.91 -12.84
N SER A 2 3.43 35.01 -13.45
CA SER A 2 2.29 34.19 -13.00
C SER A 2 2.37 32.73 -13.45
N LEU A 3 1.79 31.81 -12.68
CA LEU A 3 1.62 30.38 -12.98
C LEU A 3 1.12 30.10 -14.42
N HIS A 4 0.32 31.04 -14.95
CA HIS A 4 -0.22 31.06 -16.31
C HIS A 4 0.83 30.92 -17.42
N ALA A 5 2.06 31.44 -17.24
CA ALA A 5 3.07 31.53 -18.30
C ALA A 5 3.86 30.23 -18.52
N HIS A 6 3.97 29.36 -17.51
CA HIS A 6 4.71 28.09 -17.61
C HIS A 6 3.80 26.87 -17.76
N TRP A 7 2.59 26.91 -17.21
CA TRP A 7 1.64 25.78 -17.31
C TRP A 7 0.85 25.77 -18.62
N ILE A 8 0.61 26.92 -19.26
CA ILE A 8 -0.01 26.93 -20.61
C ILE A 8 0.89 26.25 -21.64
N SER A 9 2.22 26.31 -21.51
CA SER A 9 3.12 25.51 -22.37
C SER A 9 2.94 24.00 -22.19
N PHE A 10 2.45 23.53 -21.04
CA PHE A 10 2.10 22.14 -20.80
C PHE A 10 0.68 21.78 -21.29
N VAL A 11 -0.24 22.73 -21.28
CA VAL A 11 -1.65 22.52 -21.69
C VAL A 11 -1.88 22.78 -23.19
N ALA A 12 -1.09 23.65 -23.82
CA ALA A 12 -1.21 24.05 -25.22
C ALA A 12 -0.26 23.32 -26.18
N ALA A 13 0.68 22.51 -25.68
CA ALA A 13 1.62 21.75 -26.51
C ALA A 13 1.01 20.53 -27.24
N GLY A 14 -0.33 20.43 -27.34
CA GLY A 14 -1.06 19.41 -28.11
C GLY A 14 -0.95 17.96 -27.62
N ASN A 15 -0.02 17.69 -26.70
CA ASN A 15 0.27 16.38 -26.17
C ASN A 15 -0.57 16.14 -24.90
N GLY A 16 -1.56 15.25 -25.00
CA GLY A 16 -2.36 14.83 -23.84
C GLY A 16 -1.48 14.38 -22.67
N THR A 17 -1.97 14.60 -21.44
CA THR A 17 -1.23 14.37 -20.18
C THR A 17 -0.39 13.08 -20.21
N PHE A 18 0.93 13.25 -20.11
CA PHE A 18 1.93 12.18 -20.06
C PHE A 18 1.94 11.20 -21.26
N GLY A 19 1.48 11.62 -22.45
CA GLY A 19 1.63 10.87 -23.70
C GLY A 19 0.82 9.58 -23.80
N TYR A 20 -0.10 9.35 -22.86
CA TYR A 20 -0.87 8.11 -22.78
C TYR A 20 -1.90 8.00 -23.93
N ARG A 21 -1.79 6.94 -24.75
CA ARG A 21 -2.66 6.62 -25.91
C ARG A 21 -2.63 7.57 -27.10
N ILE A 22 -1.51 8.24 -27.38
CA ILE A 22 -1.33 9.02 -28.61
C ILE A 22 -1.55 8.18 -29.90
N ASP A 23 -1.30 6.87 -29.82
CA ASP A 23 -1.49 5.87 -30.87
C ASP A 23 -2.92 5.30 -30.99
N ARG A 24 -3.76 5.43 -29.95
CA ARG A 24 -5.09 4.80 -29.89
C ARG A 24 -6.23 5.81 -29.76
N GLY A 25 -6.76 6.18 -30.93
CA GLY A 25 -8.01 6.96 -31.07
C GLY A 25 -7.80 8.44 -31.42
N TYR A 26 -6.60 8.96 -31.22
CA TYR A 26 -6.29 10.39 -31.43
C TYR A 26 -5.32 10.64 -32.60
N GLY A 27 -4.66 9.62 -33.14
CA GLY A 27 -3.98 9.68 -34.45
C GLY A 27 -2.86 10.73 -34.58
N TYR A 28 -2.21 11.11 -33.48
CA TYR A 28 -1.29 12.26 -33.40
C TYR A 28 -1.90 13.62 -33.77
N ASP A 29 -3.23 13.76 -33.74
CA ASP A 29 -3.95 15.01 -33.98
C ASP A 29 -4.18 15.78 -32.66
N PRO A 30 -3.50 16.92 -32.43
CA PRO A 30 -3.63 17.72 -31.22
C PRO A 30 -4.96 18.50 -31.13
N SER A 31 -5.81 18.48 -32.16
CA SER A 31 -7.13 19.15 -32.13
C SER A 31 -8.18 18.43 -31.29
N TYR A 32 -7.93 17.17 -30.90
CA TYR A 32 -8.92 16.28 -30.28
C TYR A 32 -8.65 16.01 -28.78
N VAL A 33 -8.15 17.00 -28.04
CA VAL A 33 -7.85 16.88 -26.59
C VAL A 33 -9.10 17.13 -25.74
N SER A 34 -9.56 16.11 -25.01
CA SER A 34 -10.60 16.29 -23.98
C SER A 34 -10.01 16.81 -22.67
N HIS A 35 -10.38 18.02 -22.28
CA HIS A 35 -10.00 18.61 -20.98
C HIS A 35 -10.78 18.05 -19.77
N ALA A 36 -11.69 17.09 -19.98
CA ALA A 36 -12.63 16.60 -18.97
C ALA A 36 -12.31 15.17 -18.47
N HIS A 37 -11.04 14.83 -18.23
CA HIS A 37 -10.66 13.53 -17.67
C HIS A 37 -10.55 13.60 -16.14
N GLY A 38 -11.29 12.74 -15.43
CA GLY A 38 -11.36 12.77 -13.95
C GLY A 38 -10.04 12.56 -13.19
N TRP A 39 -8.95 12.17 -13.87
CA TRP A 39 -7.63 11.96 -13.29
C TRP A 39 -6.74 13.23 -13.36
N SER A 40 -7.18 14.28 -14.06
CA SER A 40 -6.55 15.61 -14.03
C SER A 40 -6.89 16.42 -12.76
N SER A 41 -7.60 15.82 -11.80
CA SER A 41 -8.10 16.46 -10.57
C SER A 41 -7.11 16.42 -9.40
N GLY A 42 -6.08 15.58 -9.43
CA GLY A 42 -5.05 15.49 -8.37
C GLY A 42 -4.41 16.84 -8.00
N PRO A 43 -3.99 17.67 -8.97
CA PRO A 43 -3.52 19.03 -8.71
C PRO A 43 -4.54 19.92 -7.98
N SER A 44 -5.85 19.70 -8.18
CA SER A 44 -6.89 20.49 -7.50
C SER A 44 -6.92 20.18 -5.99
N SER A 45 -6.80 18.90 -5.59
CA SER A 45 -6.67 18.53 -4.17
C SER A 45 -5.35 19.06 -3.60
N ALA A 46 -4.23 18.84 -4.30
CA ALA A 46 -2.91 19.23 -3.82
C ALA A 46 -2.78 20.76 -3.61
N LEU A 47 -3.24 21.58 -4.55
CA LEU A 47 -3.23 23.04 -4.42
C LEU A 47 -4.17 23.53 -3.32
N THR A 48 -5.30 22.84 -3.09
CA THR A 48 -6.23 23.19 -2.00
C THR A 48 -5.65 22.86 -0.63
N GLU A 49 -5.15 21.64 -0.46
CA GLU A 49 -4.74 21.10 0.85
C GLU A 49 -3.36 21.55 1.30
N TYR A 50 -2.41 21.78 0.37
CA TYR A 50 -1.02 22.12 0.70
C TYR A 50 -0.68 23.58 0.43
N VAL A 51 -1.03 24.14 -0.74
CA VAL A 51 -0.70 25.55 -1.06
C VAL A 51 -1.63 26.52 -0.34
N VAL A 52 -2.95 26.37 -0.52
CA VAL A 52 -3.94 27.13 0.25
C VAL A 52 -4.00 26.66 1.71
N GLY A 53 -3.68 25.39 1.96
CA GLY A 53 -3.62 24.81 3.31
C GLY A 53 -4.96 24.32 3.85
N LEU A 54 -6.04 24.39 3.06
CA LEU A 54 -7.42 24.15 3.46
C LEU A 54 -7.77 22.67 3.37
N SER A 55 -8.11 22.04 4.50
CA SER A 55 -8.49 20.62 4.55
C SER A 55 -9.49 20.31 5.67
N VAL A 56 -10.31 19.28 5.48
CA VAL A 56 -11.19 18.74 6.54
C VAL A 56 -10.41 17.77 7.43
N VAL A 57 -10.73 17.76 8.73
CA VAL A 57 -10.08 16.91 9.74
C VAL A 57 -11.03 15.83 10.25
N SER A 58 -12.34 16.07 10.22
CA SER A 58 -13.38 15.10 10.60
C SER A 58 -14.41 14.88 9.47
N PRO A 59 -15.32 13.89 9.61
CA PRO A 59 -16.39 13.65 8.64
C PRO A 59 -17.19 14.92 8.30
N LEU A 60 -17.48 15.07 7.00
CA LEU A 60 -18.22 16.19 6.39
C LEU A 60 -17.60 17.59 6.56
N GLY A 61 -16.47 17.72 7.27
CA GLY A 61 -15.87 19.01 7.62
C GLY A 61 -16.44 19.65 8.89
N LEU A 62 -17.01 18.86 9.82
CA LEU A 62 -17.38 19.39 11.15
C LEU A 62 -16.19 20.04 11.85
N THR A 63 -14.99 19.45 11.71
CA THR A 63 -13.72 20.13 11.97
C THR A 63 -12.83 20.22 10.74
N TRP A 64 -12.07 21.31 10.66
CA TRP A 64 -11.22 21.66 9.51
C TRP A 64 -9.92 22.35 9.97
N LYS A 65 -8.97 22.52 9.04
CA LYS A 65 -7.75 23.30 9.26
C LYS A 65 -7.39 24.15 8.03
N ILE A 66 -6.72 25.27 8.28
CA ILE A 66 -6.07 26.11 7.26
C ILE A 66 -4.62 26.32 7.68
N ALA A 67 -3.66 25.79 6.91
CA ALA A 67 -2.23 25.92 7.15
C ALA A 67 -1.48 26.26 5.84
N PRO A 68 -1.42 27.54 5.45
CA PRO A 68 -0.87 27.96 4.15
C PRO A 68 0.60 27.58 3.94
N GLN A 69 0.97 27.22 2.71
CA GLN A 69 2.36 27.06 2.29
C GLN A 69 2.61 27.91 1.05
N PHE A 70 3.40 28.98 1.21
CA PHE A 70 3.53 30.00 0.17
C PHE A 70 4.45 29.59 -0.98
N GLY A 71 5.57 28.93 -0.68
CA GLY A 71 6.63 28.68 -1.67
C GLY A 71 7.08 29.99 -2.33
N ASP A 72 7.19 29.99 -3.66
CA ASP A 72 7.51 31.17 -4.47
C ASP A 72 6.26 31.97 -4.95
N LEU A 73 5.06 31.54 -4.56
CA LEU A 73 3.78 32.11 -5.02
C LEU A 73 3.40 33.39 -4.25
N GLU A 74 2.76 34.33 -4.95
CA GLU A 74 2.37 35.63 -4.39
C GLU A 74 0.91 35.66 -3.90
N PHE A 75 0.08 34.74 -4.40
CA PHE A 75 -1.28 34.50 -3.93
C PHE A 75 -1.71 33.06 -4.27
N ALA A 76 -2.71 32.55 -3.56
CA ALA A 76 -3.44 31.35 -3.94
C ALA A 76 -4.90 31.43 -3.48
N GLU A 77 -5.80 30.75 -4.19
CA GLU A 77 -7.21 30.60 -3.83
C GLU A 77 -7.71 29.22 -4.23
N ALA A 78 -8.46 28.57 -3.34
CA ALA A 78 -9.06 27.26 -3.59
C ALA A 78 -10.28 27.00 -2.68
N GLY A 79 -11.00 25.92 -2.97
CA GLY A 79 -12.15 25.51 -2.17
C GLY A 79 -12.86 24.27 -2.72
N PHE A 80 -13.74 23.72 -1.90
CA PHE A 80 -14.60 22.57 -2.19
C PHE A 80 -15.97 22.74 -1.52
N VAL A 81 -16.90 21.82 -1.78
CA VAL A 81 -18.23 21.80 -1.17
C VAL A 81 -18.44 20.44 -0.51
N THR A 82 -18.90 20.44 0.74
CA THR A 82 -19.43 19.24 1.43
C THR A 82 -20.94 19.39 1.61
N SER A 83 -21.61 18.39 2.18
CA SER A 83 -23.02 18.50 2.58
C SER A 83 -23.29 19.56 3.66
N LEU A 84 -22.26 20.07 4.35
CA LEU A 84 -22.38 21.20 5.27
C LEU A 84 -22.33 22.56 4.56
N GLY A 85 -21.77 22.63 3.34
CA GLY A 85 -21.65 23.84 2.54
C GLY A 85 -20.29 24.03 1.88
N LYS A 86 -20.03 25.24 1.38
CA LYS A 86 -18.77 25.61 0.72
C LYS A 86 -17.67 25.91 1.74
N PHE A 87 -16.50 25.34 1.52
CA PHE A 87 -15.24 25.70 2.15
C PHE A 87 -14.38 26.40 1.10
N GLN A 88 -13.93 27.61 1.37
CA GLN A 88 -13.10 28.40 0.46
C GLN A 88 -12.07 29.18 1.27
N ALA A 89 -10.83 29.23 0.79
CA ALA A 89 -9.79 30.04 1.39
C ALA A 89 -8.89 30.62 0.29
N SER A 90 -8.37 31.82 0.55
CA SER A 90 -7.43 32.53 -0.30
C SER A 90 -6.44 33.30 0.53
N TRP A 91 -5.20 33.39 0.07
CA TRP A 91 -4.20 34.25 0.69
C TRP A 91 -3.44 35.06 -0.36
N ILE A 92 -2.95 36.23 0.06
CA ILE A 92 -2.13 37.13 -0.75
C ILE A 92 -0.98 37.69 0.08
N LEU A 93 0.25 37.55 -0.44
CA LEU A 93 1.44 38.12 0.16
C LEU A 93 1.52 39.63 -0.08
N ASN A 94 2.11 40.34 0.87
CA ASN A 94 2.49 41.74 0.73
C ASN A 94 3.94 41.94 1.22
N SER A 95 4.49 43.14 1.05
CA SER A 95 5.87 43.48 1.43
C SER A 95 6.19 43.34 2.92
N SER A 96 5.19 43.06 3.77
CA SER A 96 5.28 43.03 5.23
C SER A 96 4.56 41.86 5.87
N GLY A 97 4.14 40.84 5.11
CA GLY A 97 3.35 39.70 5.60
C GLY A 97 2.31 39.26 4.58
N TYR A 98 1.09 38.95 5.03
CA TYR A 98 0.01 38.46 4.16
C TYR A 98 -1.38 38.70 4.74
N VAL A 99 -2.39 38.59 3.86
CA VAL A 99 -3.80 38.51 4.23
C VAL A 99 -4.32 37.14 3.80
N LEU A 100 -4.96 36.43 4.73
CA LEU A 100 -5.68 35.16 4.52
C LEU A 100 -7.17 35.43 4.71
N THR A 101 -7.98 35.20 3.67
CA THR A 101 -9.44 35.28 3.74
C THR A 101 -10.01 33.87 3.61
N PHE A 102 -10.99 33.51 4.42
CA PHE A 102 -11.68 32.22 4.26
C PHE A 102 -13.17 32.32 4.56
N SER A 103 -13.94 31.41 3.97
CA SER A 103 -15.36 31.25 4.21
C SER A 103 -15.70 29.76 4.27
N VAL A 104 -16.19 29.33 5.43
CA VAL A 104 -16.54 27.93 5.73
C VAL A 104 -17.91 27.87 6.41
N PRO A 105 -18.59 26.71 6.46
CA PRO A 105 -19.94 26.62 7.01
C PRO A 105 -20.02 26.98 8.50
N LYS A 106 -21.05 27.75 8.87
CA LYS A 106 -21.34 28.08 10.28
C LYS A 106 -21.66 26.81 11.08
N GLY A 107 -21.23 26.76 12.34
CA GLY A 107 -21.38 25.57 13.19
C GLY A 107 -20.38 24.45 12.90
N THR A 108 -19.25 24.81 12.29
CA THR A 108 -18.03 23.99 12.22
C THR A 108 -16.93 24.67 13.03
N ASP A 109 -15.86 23.96 13.38
CA ASP A 109 -14.74 24.52 14.16
C ASP A 109 -13.40 24.17 13.50
N GLY A 110 -12.42 25.06 13.52
CA GLY A 110 -11.14 24.77 12.88
C GLY A 110 -9.93 25.54 13.34
N ASN A 111 -8.77 25.00 12.98
CA ASN A 111 -7.47 25.55 13.36
C ASN A 111 -6.86 26.32 12.18
N VAL A 112 -6.58 27.60 12.39
CA VAL A 112 -5.84 28.45 11.45
C VAL A 112 -4.39 28.54 11.93
N THR A 113 -3.48 27.87 11.23
CA THR A 113 -2.04 27.84 11.53
C THR A 113 -1.30 28.77 10.59
N LEU A 114 -0.81 29.88 11.15
CA LEU A 114 -0.24 31.01 10.42
C LEU A 114 1.29 30.95 10.47
N PRO A 115 2.01 30.67 9.36
CA PRO A 115 3.47 30.74 9.31
C PRO A 115 3.96 32.20 9.47
N TYR A 116 5.09 32.37 10.17
CA TYR A 116 5.85 33.62 10.28
C TYR A 116 7.35 33.31 10.42
N VAL A 117 8.24 34.32 10.31
CA VAL A 117 9.69 34.05 10.10
C VAL A 117 10.51 33.98 11.39
N THR A 118 10.19 34.77 12.42
CA THR A 118 11.06 34.83 13.62
C THR A 118 10.32 34.54 14.92
N ALA A 119 10.55 33.37 15.52
CA ALA A 119 10.08 33.02 16.87
C ALA A 119 10.49 34.04 17.96
N SER A 120 11.54 34.84 17.73
CA SER A 120 12.04 35.87 18.65
C SER A 120 11.18 37.14 18.73
N LYS A 121 10.23 37.35 17.82
CA LYS A 121 9.23 38.42 17.88
C LYS A 121 7.87 37.87 17.49
N LYS A 122 6.86 38.02 18.34
CA LYS A 122 5.49 37.63 17.97
C LYS A 122 4.99 38.50 16.80
N PRO A 123 4.37 37.92 15.77
CA PRO A 123 3.73 38.69 14.71
C PRO A 123 2.51 39.45 15.24
N SER A 124 2.20 40.59 14.62
CA SER A 124 0.87 41.21 14.76
C SER A 124 -0.12 40.38 13.93
N ILE A 125 -1.16 39.88 14.57
CA ILE A 125 -2.23 39.10 13.94
C ILE A 125 -3.56 39.78 14.25
N THR A 126 -4.37 40.01 13.23
CA THR A 126 -5.76 40.44 13.37
C THR A 126 -6.70 39.43 12.71
N ILE A 127 -7.85 39.17 13.31
CA ILE A 127 -8.99 38.47 12.66
C ILE A 127 -10.16 39.44 12.66
N ASP A 128 -10.75 39.68 11.48
CA ASP A 128 -11.88 40.61 11.29
C ASP A 128 -11.61 42.00 11.87
N ASP A 129 -10.36 42.44 11.64
CA ASP A 129 -9.73 43.68 12.11
C ASP A 129 -9.51 43.78 13.65
N ASP A 130 -9.94 42.80 14.45
CA ASP A 130 -9.63 42.68 15.89
C ASP A 130 -8.22 42.09 16.14
N GLN A 131 -7.44 42.75 17.01
CA GLN A 131 -6.07 42.34 17.40
C GLN A 131 -6.08 41.10 18.33
N LEU A 132 -5.44 40.01 17.90
CA LEU A 132 -5.31 38.79 18.71
C LEU A 132 -4.17 38.91 19.73
N ILE A 133 -4.54 39.21 20.98
CA ILE A 133 -3.61 39.32 22.13
C ILE A 133 -3.63 38.10 23.07
N LYS A 134 -4.60 37.19 22.93
CA LYS A 134 -4.79 35.97 23.74
C LYS A 134 -5.36 34.86 22.84
N GLY A 135 -5.28 33.60 23.29
CA GLY A 135 -5.84 32.45 22.55
C GLY A 135 -5.01 31.97 21.35
N VAL A 136 -3.77 32.48 21.18
CA VAL A 136 -2.86 32.08 20.10
C VAL A 136 -1.76 31.18 20.65
N ALA A 137 -1.64 29.97 20.11
CA ALA A 137 -0.55 29.04 20.38
C ALA A 137 0.62 29.30 19.42
N TYR A 138 1.82 29.56 19.94
CA TYR A 138 3.03 29.80 19.14
C TYR A 138 3.98 28.61 19.29
N VAL A 139 4.25 27.89 18.19
CA VAL A 139 5.15 26.73 18.14
C VAL A 139 5.88 26.74 16.80
N ASP A 140 7.20 26.49 16.81
CA ASP A 140 8.04 26.33 15.61
C ASP A 140 7.82 27.42 14.53
N SER A 141 7.74 28.68 14.98
CA SER A 141 7.45 29.87 14.15
C SER A 141 6.16 29.77 13.29
N THR A 142 5.19 29.01 13.79
CA THR A 142 3.78 29.08 13.41
C THR A 142 2.93 29.60 14.57
N ALA A 143 1.82 30.26 14.25
CA ALA A 143 0.85 30.78 15.21
C ALA A 143 -0.53 30.15 14.91
N THR A 144 -0.99 29.25 15.78
CA THR A 144 -2.28 28.56 15.63
C THR A 144 -3.35 29.23 16.47
N VAL A 145 -4.52 29.43 15.86
CA VAL A 145 -5.72 29.99 16.48
C VAL A 145 -6.91 29.07 16.19
N GLU A 146 -7.72 28.78 17.19
CA GLU A 146 -9.03 28.14 17.02
C GLU A 146 -10.05 29.18 16.54
N VAL A 147 -10.78 28.87 15.47
CA VAL A 147 -11.77 29.76 14.86
C VAL A 147 -13.05 28.97 14.50
N THR A 148 -14.19 29.50 14.91
CA THR A 148 -15.51 28.96 14.55
C THR A 148 -15.85 29.26 13.09
N GLY A 149 -16.69 28.43 12.47
CA GLY A 149 -17.04 28.57 11.06
C GLY A 149 -17.84 29.83 10.73
N GLY A 150 -17.42 30.50 9.66
CA GLY A 150 -17.93 31.79 9.20
C GLY A 150 -17.12 32.30 8.01
N SER A 151 -17.25 33.59 7.71
CA SER A 151 -16.41 34.29 6.74
C SER A 151 -15.49 35.24 7.49
N HIS A 152 -14.18 35.05 7.36
CA HIS A 152 -13.16 35.70 8.17
C HIS A 152 -12.01 36.24 7.32
N LYS A 153 -11.44 37.37 7.76
CA LYS A 153 -10.24 37.99 7.18
C LYS A 153 -9.14 38.07 8.24
N VAL A 154 -8.09 37.29 8.06
CA VAL A 154 -6.90 37.26 8.91
C VAL A 154 -5.79 38.09 8.25
N SER A 155 -5.19 39.03 8.98
CA SER A 155 -4.01 39.76 8.50
C SER A 155 -2.84 39.50 9.44
N LEU A 156 -1.69 39.09 8.89
CA LEU A 156 -0.45 38.87 9.63
C LEU A 156 0.64 39.81 9.10
N SER A 157 1.35 40.49 10.00
CA SER A 157 2.42 41.42 9.65
C SER A 157 3.79 41.01 10.22
N GLN A 158 4.60 40.32 9.40
CA GLN A 158 6.07 40.18 9.49
C GLN A 158 6.64 39.94 8.08
N LEU A 159 7.87 40.39 7.80
CA LEU A 159 8.59 40.05 6.57
C LEU A 159 8.67 38.53 6.41
N ILE A 160 8.18 38.01 5.27
CA ILE A 160 8.32 36.61 4.87
C ILE A 160 9.56 36.45 3.99
N ASP A 161 10.41 35.48 4.30
CA ASP A 161 11.40 35.01 3.33
C ASP A 161 10.71 34.09 2.32
N LYS A 162 10.89 34.37 1.02
CA LYS A 162 10.22 33.62 -0.06
C LYS A 162 10.81 32.21 -0.27
N GLN A 163 11.72 31.74 0.59
CA GLN A 163 12.44 30.48 0.39
C GLN A 163 12.42 29.49 1.57
N ASP A 164 11.85 29.79 2.74
CA ASP A 164 11.81 28.81 3.84
C ASP A 164 10.66 29.05 4.86
N PRO A 165 9.60 28.22 4.88
CA PRO A 165 8.68 28.14 6.02
C PRO A 165 9.28 27.24 7.12
N PRO A 166 9.11 27.58 8.41
CA PRO A 166 9.71 26.80 9.48
C PRO A 166 9.03 25.43 9.65
N HIS A 167 9.84 24.37 9.65
CA HIS A 167 9.41 23.01 9.97
C HIS A 167 9.06 22.86 11.46
N PRO A 168 7.91 22.26 11.81
CA PRO A 168 7.80 21.43 12.99
C PRO A 168 8.59 20.13 12.75
N THR A 169 9.46 19.76 13.68
CA THR A 169 10.42 18.68 13.45
C THR A 169 9.78 17.29 13.37
N PHE A 170 9.96 16.64 12.23
CA PHE A 170 10.39 15.24 12.22
C PHE A 170 11.88 15.18 11.91
N HIS A 171 12.67 14.89 12.93
CA HIS A 171 14.05 14.40 12.77
C HIS A 171 14.05 13.17 11.86
N ASN A 172 15.08 12.87 11.05
CA ASN A 172 16.23 13.61 10.49
C ASN A 172 16.87 12.61 9.48
N ILE A 173 17.80 13.02 8.58
CA ILE A 173 18.66 12.20 7.65
C ILE A 173 18.64 12.81 6.22
N TYR A 174 19.75 13.11 5.54
CA TYR A 174 21.15 13.31 5.96
C TYR A 174 21.76 14.51 5.18
N ARG A 175 22.66 15.25 5.84
CA ARG A 175 23.67 16.12 5.20
C ARG A 175 25.07 15.54 5.45
N LEU A 176 26.06 16.04 4.69
CA LEU A 176 27.54 15.87 4.71
C LEU A 176 28.05 15.32 3.35
N VAL A 177 29.29 15.50 2.86
CA VAL A 177 30.31 16.60 2.86
C VAL A 177 31.49 16.07 1.97
N PRO A 178 32.33 16.86 1.24
CA PRO A 178 32.77 18.25 1.47
C PRO A 178 32.52 19.19 0.25
N SER A 179 33.50 20.04 -0.09
CA SER A 179 33.52 21.18 -1.03
C SER A 179 34.85 21.27 -1.80
N LEU A 180 34.90 22.00 -2.93
CA LEU A 180 36.01 22.83 -3.52
C LEU A 180 35.80 22.92 -5.05
N GLY A 181 35.97 24.03 -5.80
CA GLY A 181 36.17 25.46 -5.48
C GLY A 181 36.32 26.30 -6.77
N LEU A 182 35.87 27.56 -6.77
CA LEU A 182 36.20 28.72 -7.64
C LEU A 182 36.35 28.62 -9.19
N HIS A 183 35.55 29.46 -9.87
CA HIS A 183 35.81 30.20 -11.13
C HIS A 183 36.42 29.50 -12.38
N HIS A 184 35.67 29.43 -13.50
CA HIS A 184 35.71 30.43 -14.60
C HIS A 184 34.64 30.15 -15.69
N ARG A 185 34.50 31.02 -16.70
CA ARG A 185 33.50 30.91 -17.79
C ARG A 185 33.81 29.78 -18.78
N GLN A 186 32.82 28.97 -19.15
CA GLN A 186 32.63 28.45 -20.52
C GLN A 186 31.23 27.83 -20.72
N LEU A 187 30.75 27.79 -21.97
CA LEU A 187 29.46 27.21 -22.35
C LEU A 187 29.48 25.69 -22.19
N LEU A 188 28.46 25.11 -21.54
CA LEU A 188 28.17 23.66 -21.62
C LEU A 188 26.67 23.39 -21.37
N THR A 189 26.21 22.28 -21.93
CA THR A 189 24.83 21.79 -21.99
C THR A 189 24.14 21.62 -20.63
N PHE A 190 22.83 21.91 -20.58
CA PHE A 190 21.95 21.46 -19.49
C PHE A 190 22.02 19.93 -19.35
N SER A 191 22.58 19.42 -18.25
CA SER A 191 22.29 18.07 -17.81
C SER A 191 20.87 18.04 -17.22
N GLN A 192 20.10 17.02 -17.60
CA GLN A 192 18.83 16.74 -16.93
C GLN A 192 19.13 16.50 -15.43
N GLN A 193 18.41 17.18 -14.54
CA GLN A 193 18.37 16.72 -13.16
C GLN A 193 17.66 15.37 -13.16
N ASN A 194 18.37 14.34 -12.71
CA ASN A 194 17.80 13.01 -12.52
C ASN A 194 16.76 13.09 -11.40
N TYR A 195 15.49 13.23 -11.76
CA TYR A 195 14.43 12.61 -10.98
C TYR A 195 14.76 11.13 -10.91
N THR A 196 15.07 10.61 -9.72
CA THR A 196 15.25 9.18 -9.52
C THR A 196 13.90 8.51 -9.78
N THR A 197 13.69 8.05 -11.02
CA THR A 197 12.57 7.18 -11.35
C THR A 197 12.67 5.97 -10.43
N MET A 198 11.63 5.76 -9.62
CA MET A 198 11.63 4.70 -8.63
C MET A 198 11.79 3.37 -9.39
N SER A 199 12.90 2.67 -9.15
CA SER A 199 13.30 1.55 -10.00
C SER A 199 12.26 0.43 -9.92
N LEU A 200 11.56 0.21 -11.03
CA LEU A 200 10.74 -0.98 -11.26
C LEU A 200 11.62 -2.22 -11.15
N ALA A 201 11.08 -3.33 -10.66
CA ALA A 201 11.81 -4.58 -10.57
C ALA A 201 12.29 -5.03 -11.97
N LYS A 202 13.57 -5.36 -12.11
CA LYS A 202 14.15 -5.85 -13.37
C LYS A 202 14.88 -7.18 -13.22
N ASN A 203 15.66 -7.33 -12.16
CA ASN A 203 16.42 -8.51 -11.83
C ASN A 203 15.91 -9.08 -10.51
N ILE A 204 15.09 -10.13 -10.62
CA ILE A 204 14.35 -10.72 -9.50
C ILE A 204 15.03 -12.00 -9.01
N LEU A 205 15.14 -12.15 -7.68
CA LEU A 205 15.43 -13.42 -7.02
C LEU A 205 14.25 -13.86 -6.13
N LEU A 206 13.72 -15.06 -6.36
CA LEU A 206 12.63 -15.63 -5.57
C LEU A 206 13.08 -16.83 -4.71
N PHE A 207 12.96 -16.69 -3.39
CA PHE A 207 13.10 -17.80 -2.44
C PHE A 207 11.78 -18.55 -2.29
N GLY A 208 11.81 -19.88 -2.24
CA GLY A 208 10.60 -20.69 -2.06
C GLY A 208 9.75 -20.86 -3.33
N ALA A 209 10.31 -20.58 -4.51
CA ALA A 209 9.65 -20.63 -5.82
C ALA A 209 8.97 -21.96 -6.18
N THR A 210 9.38 -23.08 -5.57
CA THR A 210 8.77 -24.41 -5.76
C THR A 210 7.80 -24.80 -4.64
N GLY A 211 7.51 -23.90 -3.70
CA GLY A 211 6.49 -24.04 -2.67
C GLY A 211 5.11 -23.62 -3.14
N THR A 212 4.07 -23.94 -2.36
CA THR A 212 2.65 -23.80 -2.71
C THR A 212 2.26 -22.44 -3.31
N ILE A 213 2.82 -21.34 -2.80
CA ILE A 213 2.51 -19.98 -3.26
C ILE A 213 3.61 -19.41 -4.15
N GLY A 214 4.88 -19.77 -3.88
CA GLY A 214 6.01 -19.35 -4.70
C GLY A 214 5.88 -19.81 -6.15
N SER A 215 5.23 -20.95 -6.42
CA SER A 215 4.97 -21.39 -7.80
C SER A 215 4.00 -20.47 -8.53
N PHE A 216 2.89 -20.05 -7.92
CA PHE A 216 1.97 -19.11 -8.55
C PHE A 216 2.56 -17.71 -8.73
N ILE A 217 3.40 -17.26 -7.79
CA ILE A 217 4.16 -16.01 -7.93
C ILE A 217 5.12 -16.10 -9.13
N LEU A 218 5.88 -17.20 -9.25
CA LEU A 218 6.79 -17.39 -10.37
C LEU A 218 6.04 -17.52 -11.70
N ASP A 219 4.99 -18.34 -11.76
CA ASP A 219 4.18 -18.54 -12.96
C ASP A 219 3.59 -17.22 -13.46
N ALA A 220 3.11 -16.35 -12.56
CA ALA A 220 2.65 -15.01 -12.89
C ALA A 220 3.80 -14.15 -13.46
N ILE A 221 4.95 -14.08 -12.78
CA ILE A 221 6.14 -13.35 -13.27
C ILE A 221 6.57 -13.83 -14.67
N LEU A 222 6.45 -15.14 -14.95
CA LEU A 222 6.78 -15.71 -16.25
C LEU A 222 5.78 -15.37 -17.36
N THR A 223 4.53 -15.00 -17.05
CA THR A 223 3.59 -14.47 -18.08
C THR A 223 4.06 -13.13 -18.64
N GLU A 224 4.76 -12.33 -17.82
CA GLU A 224 5.33 -11.02 -18.18
C GLU A 224 6.88 -11.08 -18.25
N ARG A 225 7.44 -12.24 -18.63
CA ARG A 225 8.90 -12.51 -18.62
C ARG A 225 9.73 -11.45 -19.36
N SER A 226 9.17 -10.80 -20.38
CA SER A 226 9.80 -9.73 -21.16
C SER A 226 9.98 -8.41 -20.41
N GLN A 227 9.23 -8.18 -19.33
CA GLN A 227 9.38 -6.98 -18.48
C GLN A 227 10.63 -7.02 -17.60
N PHE A 228 11.17 -8.22 -17.38
CA PHE A 228 12.28 -8.51 -16.47
C PHE A 228 13.54 -8.88 -17.26
N GLY A 229 14.71 -8.42 -16.81
CA GLY A 229 15.99 -8.84 -17.37
C GLY A 229 16.32 -10.25 -16.90
N ARG A 230 16.61 -10.37 -15.60
CA ARG A 230 16.96 -11.62 -14.92
C ARG A 230 15.81 -12.10 -14.03
N VAL A 231 15.49 -13.39 -14.10
CA VAL A 231 14.58 -14.07 -13.17
C VAL A 231 15.31 -15.29 -12.63
N ALA A 232 15.64 -15.25 -11.35
CA ALA A 232 16.37 -16.30 -10.64
C ALA A 232 15.54 -16.86 -9.48
N ILE A 233 15.78 -18.11 -9.12
CA ILE A 233 15.22 -18.74 -7.93
C ILE A 233 16.32 -19.30 -7.05
N PHE A 234 16.12 -19.22 -5.73
CA PHE A 234 17.00 -19.87 -4.75
C PHE A 234 16.31 -21.10 -4.16
N THR A 235 16.95 -22.26 -4.24
CA THR A 235 16.40 -23.54 -3.81
C THR A 235 17.42 -24.38 -3.02
N SER A 236 16.94 -25.21 -2.09
CA SER A 236 17.83 -26.09 -1.31
C SER A 236 18.35 -27.27 -2.14
N PRO A 237 19.51 -27.88 -1.81
CA PRO A 237 20.00 -29.10 -2.45
C PRO A 237 18.98 -30.25 -2.43
N HIS A 238 18.33 -30.47 -1.28
CA HIS A 238 17.28 -31.49 -1.16
C HIS A 238 16.08 -31.24 -2.09
N THR A 239 15.71 -29.97 -2.30
CA THR A 239 14.67 -29.62 -3.29
C THR A 239 15.18 -29.76 -4.72
N ALA A 240 16.48 -29.54 -4.96
CA ALA A 240 17.10 -29.76 -6.26
C ALA A 240 17.08 -31.24 -6.68
N GLU A 241 17.32 -32.14 -5.73
CA GLU A 241 17.20 -33.58 -5.91
C GLU A 241 15.73 -34.01 -6.09
N THR A 242 14.87 -33.69 -5.12
CA THR A 242 13.47 -34.19 -5.08
C THR A 242 12.54 -33.56 -6.11
N LYS A 243 12.87 -32.38 -6.65
CA LYS A 243 12.06 -31.66 -7.65
C LYS A 243 12.82 -31.38 -8.96
N ALA A 244 13.83 -32.19 -9.29
CA ALA A 244 14.68 -32.01 -10.47
C ALA A 244 13.89 -31.75 -11.77
N SER A 245 12.80 -32.49 -12.02
CA SER A 245 11.95 -32.30 -13.20
C SER A 245 11.28 -30.91 -13.25
N GLN A 246 10.76 -30.41 -12.12
CA GLN A 246 10.19 -29.06 -12.03
C GLN A 246 11.26 -28.00 -12.32
N LEU A 247 12.46 -28.16 -11.75
CA LEU A 247 13.56 -27.20 -11.94
C LEU A 247 14.12 -27.20 -13.36
N ASN A 248 14.17 -28.34 -14.03
CA ASN A 248 14.59 -28.42 -15.43
C ASN A 248 13.60 -27.69 -16.34
N LYS A 249 12.29 -27.86 -16.12
CA LYS A 249 11.26 -27.08 -16.82
C LYS A 249 11.42 -25.56 -16.59
N LEU A 250 11.74 -25.13 -15.37
CA LEU A 250 12.01 -23.71 -15.11
C LEU A 250 13.25 -23.18 -15.86
N LYS A 251 14.32 -23.98 -15.97
CA LYS A 251 15.50 -23.64 -16.79
C LYS A 251 15.15 -23.51 -18.27
N GLU A 252 14.31 -24.41 -18.80
CA GLU A 252 13.78 -24.33 -20.18
C GLU A 252 12.96 -23.06 -20.41
N GLN A 253 12.29 -22.54 -19.37
CA GLN A 253 11.57 -21.26 -19.38
C GLN A 253 12.48 -20.03 -19.15
N GLY A 254 13.80 -20.20 -19.14
CA GLY A 254 14.77 -19.10 -18.95
C GLY A 254 14.83 -18.56 -17.52
N VAL A 255 14.53 -19.40 -16.52
CA VAL A 255 14.75 -19.13 -15.09
C VAL A 255 16.10 -19.66 -14.65
N GLU A 256 16.89 -18.81 -14.02
CA GLU A 256 18.14 -19.22 -13.38
C GLU A 256 17.86 -19.96 -12.07
N VAL A 257 18.46 -21.14 -11.87
CA VAL A 257 18.24 -21.96 -10.67
C VAL A 257 19.52 -21.99 -9.84
N ILE A 258 19.52 -21.21 -8.76
CA ILE A 258 20.61 -21.14 -7.78
C ILE A 258 20.33 -22.17 -6.68
N VAL A 259 21.27 -23.09 -6.45
CA VAL A 259 21.14 -24.15 -5.43
C VAL A 259 22.06 -23.84 -4.25
N GLY A 260 21.51 -23.75 -3.04
CA GLY A 260 22.26 -23.40 -1.85
C GLY A 260 21.49 -23.57 -0.54
N ASN A 261 22.20 -23.49 0.59
CA ASN A 261 21.56 -23.38 1.90
C ASN A 261 21.30 -21.89 2.20
N VAL A 262 20.08 -21.54 2.62
CA VAL A 262 19.73 -20.15 3.01
C VAL A 262 20.47 -19.67 4.26
N GLN A 263 21.09 -20.58 5.01
CA GLN A 263 21.95 -20.27 6.16
C GLN A 263 23.41 -19.99 5.76
N ASP A 264 23.82 -20.29 4.53
CA ASP A 264 25.14 -19.94 4.01
C ASP A 264 25.10 -18.52 3.45
N GLU A 265 25.56 -17.56 4.27
CA GLU A 265 25.57 -16.15 3.89
C GLU A 265 26.39 -15.85 2.64
N ASN A 266 27.44 -16.64 2.35
CA ASN A 266 28.29 -16.39 1.19
C ASN A 266 27.57 -16.80 -0.09
N VAL A 267 26.87 -17.94 -0.07
CA VAL A 267 26.04 -18.38 -1.20
C VAL A 267 24.83 -17.46 -1.39
N VAL A 268 24.24 -16.93 -0.32
CA VAL A 268 23.17 -15.91 -0.41
C VAL A 268 23.70 -14.58 -0.97
N LYS A 269 24.87 -14.09 -0.53
CA LYS A 269 25.49 -12.87 -1.07
C LYS A 269 25.77 -13.00 -2.57
N ALA A 270 26.36 -14.11 -2.99
CA ALA A 270 26.60 -14.41 -4.41
C ALA A 270 25.28 -14.46 -5.21
N ALA A 271 24.20 -15.00 -4.63
CA ALA A 271 22.89 -14.99 -5.26
C ALA A 271 22.27 -13.59 -5.41
N TYR A 272 22.66 -12.61 -4.58
CA TYR A 272 22.23 -11.21 -4.67
C TYR A 272 23.03 -10.36 -5.65
N GLU A 273 24.16 -10.84 -6.19
CA GLU A 273 24.96 -10.08 -7.15
C GLU A 273 24.13 -9.76 -8.42
N GLY A 274 23.91 -8.48 -8.69
CA GLY A 274 23.13 -8.02 -9.85
C GLY A 274 21.62 -8.21 -9.74
N ILE A 275 21.10 -8.59 -8.57
CA ILE A 275 19.66 -8.60 -8.25
C ILE A 275 19.26 -7.23 -7.70
N ASP A 276 18.11 -6.71 -8.13
CA ASP A 276 17.51 -5.46 -7.58
C ASP A 276 16.33 -5.73 -6.64
N THR A 277 15.59 -6.82 -6.88
CA THR A 277 14.36 -7.14 -6.15
C THR A 277 14.39 -8.57 -5.65
N VAL A 278 14.20 -8.74 -4.35
CA VAL A 278 14.11 -10.05 -3.70
C VAL A 278 12.67 -10.31 -3.28
N ILE A 279 12.19 -11.51 -3.59
CA ILE A 279 10.86 -11.99 -3.18
C ILE A 279 11.08 -13.23 -2.32
N SER A 280 10.51 -13.25 -1.12
CA SER A 280 10.50 -14.41 -0.24
C SER A 280 9.12 -15.02 -0.22
N ALA A 281 9.00 -16.28 -0.63
CA ALA A 281 7.83 -17.14 -0.47
C ALA A 281 8.13 -18.36 0.43
N LEU A 282 8.99 -18.16 1.43
CA LEU A 282 9.38 -19.20 2.39
C LEU A 282 8.21 -19.63 3.29
N GLY A 283 7.98 -20.94 3.39
CA GLY A 283 6.94 -21.51 4.24
C GLY A 283 7.17 -21.26 5.75
N ARG A 284 6.13 -21.51 6.56
CA ARG A 284 6.08 -21.22 8.01
C ARG A 284 7.33 -21.65 8.78
N ASN A 285 7.86 -22.83 8.48
CA ASN A 285 9.02 -23.43 9.16
C ASN A 285 10.35 -22.71 8.88
N ALA A 286 10.40 -21.85 7.86
CA ALA A 286 11.58 -21.08 7.45
C ALA A 286 11.43 -19.56 7.66
N LEU A 287 10.32 -19.07 8.24
CA LEU A 287 10.08 -17.63 8.42
C LEU A 287 11.18 -16.92 9.23
N ALA A 288 11.79 -17.62 10.20
CA ALA A 288 12.91 -17.09 10.99
C ALA A 288 14.18 -16.82 10.16
N GLN A 289 14.37 -17.54 9.04
CA GLN A 289 15.52 -17.34 8.14
C GLN A 289 15.41 -16.03 7.33
N GLN A 290 14.24 -15.37 7.32
CA GLN A 290 14.07 -14.12 6.58
C GLN A 290 14.90 -12.97 7.15
N ILE A 291 15.14 -12.90 8.47
CA ILE A 291 15.91 -11.82 9.09
C ILE A 291 17.36 -11.78 8.54
N PRO A 292 18.12 -12.90 8.53
CA PRO A 292 19.41 -12.97 7.82
C PRO A 292 19.32 -12.55 6.33
N LEU A 293 18.32 -13.04 5.58
CA LEU A 293 18.15 -12.69 4.16
C LEU A 293 17.93 -11.18 3.96
N ILE A 294 17.07 -10.55 4.79
CA ILE A 294 16.77 -9.12 4.75
C ILE A 294 18.02 -8.28 5.06
N ARG A 295 18.76 -8.64 6.12
CA ARG A 295 20.02 -7.96 6.47
C ARG A 295 21.05 -8.03 5.33
N LEU A 296 21.17 -9.20 4.68
CA LEU A 296 22.06 -9.40 3.55
C LEU A 296 21.59 -8.64 2.29
N ALA A 297 20.28 -8.52 2.10
CA ALA A 297 19.70 -7.72 1.01
C ALA A 297 19.97 -6.22 1.22
N ALA A 298 19.78 -5.69 2.43
CA ALA A 298 20.09 -4.30 2.76
C ALA A 298 21.60 -3.98 2.68
N SER A 299 22.45 -4.98 2.95
CA SER A 299 23.89 -4.87 2.76
C SER A 299 24.35 -4.99 1.30
N SER A 300 23.44 -5.29 0.35
CA SER A 300 23.80 -5.45 -1.06
C SER A 300 23.84 -4.10 -1.79
N PRO A 301 24.87 -3.84 -2.62
CA PRO A 301 24.91 -2.63 -3.43
C PRO A 301 23.77 -2.57 -4.46
N THR A 302 23.28 -3.72 -4.95
CA THR A 302 22.29 -3.78 -6.04
C THR A 302 20.86 -3.99 -5.57
N VAL A 303 20.63 -4.72 -4.47
CA VAL A 303 19.26 -4.97 -4.00
C VAL A 303 18.68 -3.69 -3.40
N LYS A 304 17.49 -3.30 -3.85
CA LYS A 304 16.77 -2.09 -3.42
C LYS A 304 15.32 -2.37 -3.02
N TRP A 305 14.83 -3.60 -3.20
CA TRP A 305 13.47 -3.98 -2.80
C TRP A 305 13.37 -5.40 -2.24
N PHE A 306 12.61 -5.57 -1.17
CA PHE A 306 12.30 -6.87 -0.57
C PHE A 306 10.79 -7.07 -0.34
N LEU A 307 10.21 -8.12 -0.93
CA LEU A 307 8.86 -8.59 -0.64
C LEU A 307 8.96 -9.81 0.30
N PRO A 308 8.76 -9.67 1.62
CA PRO A 308 8.86 -10.79 2.54
C PRO A 308 7.66 -11.74 2.41
N SER A 309 7.78 -12.93 3.02
CA SER A 309 6.75 -13.98 2.96
C SER A 309 5.53 -13.65 3.81
N GLU A 310 4.69 -12.78 3.25
CA GLU A 310 3.46 -12.28 3.83
C GLU A 310 2.26 -13.06 3.30
N TYR A 311 1.77 -12.75 2.10
CA TYR A 311 0.77 -13.50 1.31
C TYR A 311 -0.28 -14.22 2.17
N GLY A 312 -0.92 -13.48 3.07
CA GLY A 312 -1.79 -14.05 4.08
C GLY A 312 -2.60 -12.98 4.79
N THR A 313 -3.26 -13.36 5.90
CA THR A 313 -3.86 -12.42 6.86
C THR A 313 -2.84 -11.39 7.34
N ASP A 314 -3.26 -10.13 7.47
CA ASP A 314 -2.40 -9.10 8.05
C ASP A 314 -2.06 -9.45 9.49
N ILE A 315 -0.80 -9.30 9.87
CA ILE A 315 -0.37 -9.50 11.26
C ILE A 315 -0.55 -8.24 12.12
N LYS A 316 -1.06 -7.15 11.54
CA LYS A 316 -1.48 -5.93 12.23
C LYS A 316 -2.99 -5.65 12.06
N TYR A 317 -3.80 -6.69 11.78
CA TYR A 317 -5.25 -6.58 11.52
C TYR A 317 -6.08 -5.93 12.65
N GLY A 318 -5.56 -5.94 13.88
CA GLY A 318 -6.20 -5.33 15.05
C GLY A 318 -5.40 -5.57 16.33
N PRO A 319 -5.81 -4.99 17.48
CA PRO A 319 -5.05 -5.04 18.74
C PRO A 319 -4.73 -6.45 19.25
N ALA A 320 -5.62 -7.43 19.01
CA ALA A 320 -5.40 -8.82 19.39
C ALA A 320 -4.21 -9.47 18.66
N SER A 321 -3.88 -9.00 17.45
CA SER A 321 -2.91 -9.64 16.56
C SER A 321 -1.50 -9.78 17.16
N ALA A 322 -1.11 -8.85 18.03
CA ALA A 322 0.17 -8.89 18.74
C ALA A 322 0.35 -10.18 19.58
N ASN A 323 -0.74 -10.78 20.05
CA ASN A 323 -0.73 -11.97 20.89
C ASN A 323 -1.04 -13.27 20.11
N GLU A 324 -1.35 -13.18 18.81
CA GLU A 324 -1.72 -14.34 18.00
C GLU A 324 -0.51 -15.25 17.78
N LYS A 325 -0.55 -16.47 18.32
CA LYS A 325 0.54 -17.46 18.22
C LYS A 325 1.01 -17.69 16.77
N PRO A 326 0.12 -17.78 15.74
CA PRO A 326 0.56 -17.93 14.34
C PRO A 326 1.26 -16.72 13.73
N HIS A 327 1.18 -15.53 14.33
CA HIS A 327 1.71 -14.28 13.77
C HIS A 327 3.11 -13.92 14.32
N GLN A 328 3.51 -14.50 15.45
CA GLN A 328 4.73 -14.13 16.21
C GLN A 328 6.03 -14.08 15.37
N LEU A 329 6.26 -15.07 14.49
CA LEU A 329 7.46 -15.08 13.65
C LEU A 329 7.46 -13.96 12.60
N LYS A 330 6.29 -13.63 12.03
CA LYS A 330 6.16 -12.54 11.06
C LYS A 330 6.23 -11.17 11.73
N LEU A 331 5.70 -11.04 12.96
CA LEU A 331 5.81 -9.81 13.74
C LEU A 331 7.29 -9.43 13.96
N LYS A 332 8.13 -10.43 14.28
CA LYS A 332 9.60 -10.25 14.36
C LYS A 332 10.24 -9.86 13.03
N VAL A 333 9.77 -10.40 11.91
CA VAL A 333 10.28 -10.05 10.56
C VAL A 333 9.87 -8.64 10.15
N ARG A 334 8.63 -8.21 10.44
CA ARG A 334 8.20 -6.83 10.20
C ARG A 334 8.94 -5.84 11.09
N ALA A 335 9.05 -6.10 12.40
CA ALA A 335 9.83 -5.26 13.31
C ALA A 335 11.29 -5.11 12.83
N TYR A 336 11.93 -6.20 12.41
CA TYR A 336 13.29 -6.11 11.85
C TYR A 336 13.37 -5.21 10.60
N LEU A 337 12.38 -5.27 9.69
CA LEU A 337 12.32 -4.38 8.51
C LEU A 337 11.94 -2.93 8.84
N GLU A 338 11.16 -2.71 9.89
CA GLU A 338 10.63 -1.40 10.27
C GLU A 338 11.61 -0.61 11.17
N ASP A 339 12.33 -1.32 12.05
CA ASP A 339 13.12 -0.73 13.14
C ASP A 339 14.65 -0.79 12.89
N GLU A 340 15.16 -1.83 12.21
CA GLU A 340 16.60 -2.11 12.08
C GLU A 340 17.17 -1.85 10.67
N ILE A 341 16.32 -1.57 9.68
CA ILE A 341 16.72 -1.41 8.27
C ILE A 341 16.35 -0.01 7.77
N SER A 342 17.33 0.74 7.24
CA SER A 342 17.05 2.03 6.62
C SER A 342 16.25 1.86 5.34
N ARG A 343 15.26 2.74 5.13
CA ARG A 343 14.46 2.79 3.90
C ARG A 343 15.27 3.22 2.67
N ASP A 344 16.41 3.87 2.89
CA ASP A 344 17.38 4.24 1.84
C ASP A 344 18.24 3.05 1.41
N ASP A 345 18.50 2.09 2.32
CA ASP A 345 19.27 0.87 2.03
C ASP A 345 18.39 -0.15 1.29
N LEU A 346 17.17 -0.39 1.82
CA LEU A 346 16.25 -1.40 1.33
C LEU A 346 14.78 -0.99 1.55
N ALA A 347 14.06 -0.72 0.46
CA ALA A 347 12.61 -0.61 0.53
C ALA A 347 11.96 -2.00 0.67
N TYR A 348 10.76 -2.07 1.25
CA TYR A 348 9.98 -3.31 1.35
C TYR A 348 8.51 -3.14 0.95
N SER A 349 7.79 -4.23 0.68
CA SER A 349 6.33 -4.20 0.49
C SER A 349 5.68 -5.45 1.06
N TYR A 350 4.77 -5.29 2.04
CA TYR A 350 4.03 -6.42 2.60
C TYR A 350 2.79 -6.67 1.75
N VAL A 351 2.85 -7.65 0.83
CA VAL A 351 1.67 -8.04 0.04
C VAL A 351 0.79 -8.94 0.90
N VAL A 352 -0.28 -8.36 1.44
CA VAL A 352 -1.22 -8.98 2.38
C VAL A 352 -2.46 -9.43 1.61
N THR A 353 -2.58 -10.73 1.36
CA THR A 353 -3.63 -11.30 0.48
C THR A 353 -4.83 -11.88 1.23
N GLY A 354 -4.84 -11.90 2.56
CA GLY A 354 -5.86 -12.65 3.31
C GLY A 354 -5.75 -14.18 3.11
N PRO A 355 -6.81 -14.95 3.34
CA PRO A 355 -6.84 -16.41 3.22
C PRO A 355 -6.87 -16.85 1.75
N PHE A 356 -6.23 -17.98 1.46
CA PHE A 356 -6.36 -18.62 0.15
C PHE A 356 -7.72 -19.28 0.00
N ALA A 357 -8.47 -18.95 -1.05
CA ALA A 357 -9.83 -19.43 -1.27
C ALA A 357 -9.87 -20.97 -1.33
N GLU A 358 -8.92 -21.60 -2.01
CA GLU A 358 -8.79 -23.05 -2.16
C GLU A 358 -8.57 -23.76 -0.81
N MET A 359 -7.85 -23.13 0.12
CA MET A 359 -7.68 -23.66 1.48
C MET A 359 -8.88 -23.33 2.39
N TYR A 360 -9.51 -22.18 2.16
CA TYR A 360 -10.72 -21.78 2.91
C TYR A 360 -11.91 -22.70 2.59
N LEU A 361 -12.06 -23.08 1.32
CA LEU A 361 -13.16 -23.91 0.85
C LEU A 361 -13.00 -25.40 1.20
N ASN A 362 -11.78 -25.89 1.41
CA ASN A 362 -11.54 -27.32 1.68
C ASN A 362 -11.95 -27.72 3.13
N LEU A 363 -12.84 -28.71 3.26
CA LEU A 363 -13.20 -29.33 4.54
C LEU A 363 -12.20 -30.43 4.93
N VAL A 364 -11.18 -30.06 5.71
CA VAL A 364 -10.10 -30.98 6.10
C VAL A 364 -10.61 -32.08 7.06
N PRO A 365 -10.40 -33.38 6.76
CA PRO A 365 -10.75 -34.47 7.67
C PRO A 365 -10.10 -34.30 9.05
N GLY A 366 -10.89 -34.51 10.11
CA GLY A 366 -10.45 -34.30 11.49
C GLY A 366 -10.37 -32.83 11.95
N MET A 367 -10.71 -31.86 11.10
CA MET A 367 -10.81 -30.43 11.45
C MET A 367 -12.21 -29.87 11.18
N GLY A 368 -13.25 -30.63 11.52
CA GLY A 368 -14.65 -30.26 11.22
C GLY A 368 -15.05 -28.91 11.80
N GLU A 369 -14.66 -28.58 13.04
CA GLU A 369 -14.93 -27.26 13.63
C GLU A 369 -14.34 -26.09 12.81
N ALA A 370 -13.23 -26.31 12.10
CA ALA A 370 -12.51 -25.29 11.35
C ALA A 370 -13.26 -24.82 10.08
N GLY A 371 -14.38 -25.45 9.72
CA GLY A 371 -15.21 -25.06 8.58
C GLY A 371 -14.68 -25.55 7.24
N GLY A 372 -15.56 -25.52 6.23
CA GLY A 372 -15.24 -25.91 4.85
C GLY A 372 -16.37 -26.64 4.14
N TRP A 373 -16.12 -27.00 2.88
CA TRP A 373 -17.01 -27.73 1.99
C TRP A 373 -16.37 -29.05 1.53
N ASP A 374 -17.17 -30.10 1.53
CA ASP A 374 -16.91 -31.41 0.93
C ASP A 374 -17.89 -31.54 -0.24
N VAL A 375 -17.44 -31.13 -1.43
CA VAL A 375 -18.28 -31.07 -2.64
C VAL A 375 -18.74 -32.46 -3.10
N LYS A 376 -17.92 -33.50 -2.85
CA LYS A 376 -18.21 -34.89 -3.25
C LYS A 376 -19.27 -35.50 -2.34
N GLY A 377 -19.14 -35.27 -1.02
CA GLY A 377 -20.12 -35.66 -0.01
C GLY A 377 -21.34 -34.74 0.11
N ARG A 378 -21.36 -33.60 -0.60
CA ARG A 378 -22.37 -32.52 -0.47
C ARG A 378 -22.58 -32.09 0.99
N ARG A 379 -21.48 -31.91 1.73
CA ARG A 379 -21.49 -31.54 3.15
C ARG A 379 -20.72 -30.23 3.36
N ALA A 380 -21.24 -29.35 4.21
CA ALA A 380 -20.60 -28.09 4.55
C ALA A 380 -20.66 -27.80 6.05
N VAL A 381 -19.63 -27.13 6.55
CA VAL A 381 -19.58 -26.57 7.90
C VAL A 381 -19.31 -25.07 7.77
N LEU A 382 -20.35 -24.24 8.01
CA LEU A 382 -20.26 -22.79 7.87
C LEU A 382 -19.82 -22.15 9.19
N LEU A 383 -18.92 -21.16 9.12
CA LEU A 383 -18.42 -20.46 10.31
C LEU A 383 -19.30 -19.26 10.69
N GLY A 384 -19.49 -19.07 12.00
CA GLY A 384 -20.25 -17.98 12.60
C GLY A 384 -21.76 -18.25 12.73
N GLU A 385 -22.40 -17.57 13.68
CA GLU A 385 -23.79 -17.78 14.14
C GLU A 385 -24.85 -17.88 13.02
N LYS A 386 -24.61 -17.26 11.86
CA LYS A 386 -25.51 -17.33 10.71
C LYS A 386 -24.81 -17.61 9.38
N GLY A 387 -23.48 -17.83 9.38
CA GLY A 387 -22.69 -17.90 8.14
C GLY A 387 -22.61 -16.58 7.36
N LYS A 388 -22.99 -15.45 7.97
CA LYS A 388 -23.10 -14.12 7.34
C LYS A 388 -21.90 -13.19 7.57
N GLY A 389 -20.93 -13.61 8.39
CA GLY A 389 -19.69 -12.86 8.57
C GLY A 389 -18.94 -12.80 7.25
N GLU A 390 -18.59 -11.60 6.80
CA GLU A 390 -17.85 -11.45 5.56
C GLU A 390 -16.37 -11.79 5.77
N VAL A 391 -15.76 -12.33 4.71
CA VAL A 391 -14.35 -12.69 4.62
C VAL A 391 -13.85 -12.27 3.25
N SER A 392 -12.77 -11.49 3.22
CA SER A 392 -12.01 -11.23 2.00
C SER A 392 -11.11 -12.43 1.73
N LEU A 393 -11.20 -13.00 0.52
CA LEU A 393 -10.47 -14.17 0.05
C LEU A 393 -9.67 -13.85 -1.22
N THR A 394 -8.59 -14.60 -1.43
CA THR A 394 -7.74 -14.52 -2.63
C THR A 394 -7.45 -15.91 -3.17
N THR A 395 -7.51 -16.13 -4.48
CA THR A 395 -7.11 -17.43 -5.05
C THR A 395 -5.59 -17.55 -5.05
N MET A 396 -5.02 -18.76 -4.94
CA MET A 396 -3.55 -18.93 -4.98
C MET A 396 -2.96 -18.40 -6.29
N LYS A 397 -3.71 -18.50 -7.41
CA LYS A 397 -3.35 -17.88 -8.69
C LYS A 397 -3.32 -16.35 -8.58
N ASP A 398 -4.37 -15.75 -8.01
CA ASP A 398 -4.44 -14.29 -7.88
C ASP A 398 -3.40 -13.74 -6.90
N VAL A 399 -2.91 -14.52 -5.92
CA VAL A 399 -1.71 -14.14 -5.13
C VAL A 399 -0.55 -13.84 -6.07
N GLY A 400 -0.31 -14.70 -7.07
CA GLY A 400 0.70 -14.47 -8.09
C GLY A 400 0.43 -13.21 -8.91
N THR A 401 -0.82 -13.02 -9.37
CA THR A 401 -1.24 -11.81 -10.10
C THR A 401 -1.03 -10.53 -9.28
N LEU A 402 -1.39 -10.53 -7.99
CA LEU A 402 -1.30 -9.36 -7.11
C LEU A 402 0.16 -9.03 -6.75
N VAL A 403 1.01 -10.04 -6.54
CA VAL A 403 2.46 -9.85 -6.38
C VAL A 403 3.07 -9.30 -7.68
N LEU A 404 2.77 -9.89 -8.84
CA LEU A 404 3.22 -9.38 -10.13
C LEU A 404 2.82 -7.91 -10.35
N ASN A 405 1.56 -7.56 -10.08
CA ASN A 405 1.08 -6.20 -10.26
C ASN A 405 1.71 -5.22 -9.27
N THR A 406 2.03 -5.66 -8.05
CA THR A 406 2.87 -4.88 -7.13
C THR A 406 4.21 -4.53 -7.78
N LEU A 407 4.88 -5.50 -8.44
CA LEU A 407 6.18 -5.29 -9.11
C LEU A 407 6.10 -4.34 -10.31
N LEU A 408 5.05 -4.47 -11.14
CA LEU A 408 4.86 -3.70 -12.37
C LEU A 408 4.36 -2.26 -12.11
N HIS A 409 3.59 -2.06 -11.05
CA HIS A 409 2.99 -0.77 -10.66
C HIS A 409 3.64 -0.20 -9.40
N ALA A 410 4.95 -0.38 -9.23
CA ALA A 410 5.66 0.10 -8.04
C ALA A 410 5.71 1.64 -7.99
N THR A 411 4.98 2.23 -7.04
CA THR A 411 4.98 3.65 -6.68
C THR A 411 5.46 3.87 -5.24
N ALA A 412 5.65 5.12 -4.82
CA ALA A 412 5.99 5.48 -3.45
C ALA A 412 4.98 4.91 -2.42
N GLU A 413 3.69 4.90 -2.75
CA GLU A 413 2.60 4.37 -1.93
C GLU A 413 2.63 2.84 -1.81
N THR A 414 3.23 2.14 -2.79
CA THR A 414 3.39 0.68 -2.73
C THR A 414 4.63 0.25 -1.94
N ARG A 415 5.60 1.15 -1.74
CA ARG A 415 6.84 0.91 -0.98
C ARG A 415 6.66 1.27 0.49
N ASN A 416 7.38 0.54 1.34
CA ASN A 416 7.42 0.64 2.80
C ASN A 416 6.01 0.58 3.44
N ALA A 417 5.11 -0.20 2.82
CA ALA A 417 3.68 -0.22 3.12
C ALA A 417 3.11 -1.65 3.19
N ALA A 418 1.97 -1.79 3.87
CA ALA A 418 1.16 -3.00 3.88
C ALA A 418 0.05 -2.92 2.83
N LEU A 419 0.20 -3.69 1.76
CA LEU A 419 -0.72 -3.72 0.62
C LEU A 419 -1.78 -4.80 0.87
N CYS A 420 -2.84 -4.38 1.56
CA CYS A 420 -4.01 -5.22 1.81
C CYS A 420 -4.82 -5.38 0.51
N VAL A 421 -4.68 -6.52 -0.14
CA VAL A 421 -5.26 -6.84 -1.45
C VAL A 421 -6.07 -8.12 -1.37
N ASN A 422 -7.09 -8.27 -2.23
CA ASN A 422 -7.77 -9.56 -2.36
C ASN A 422 -8.49 -9.75 -3.70
N SER A 423 -8.87 -11.00 -4.01
CA SER A 423 -9.71 -11.31 -5.16
C SER A 423 -11.14 -10.79 -4.94
N PHE A 424 -11.85 -11.32 -3.94
CA PHE A 424 -13.26 -11.00 -3.67
C PHE A 424 -13.60 -11.08 -2.18
N THR A 425 -14.68 -10.41 -1.77
CA THR A 425 -15.24 -10.48 -0.41
C THR A 425 -16.59 -11.19 -0.49
N THR A 426 -16.80 -12.16 0.39
CA THR A 426 -18.02 -12.99 0.43
C THR A 426 -18.32 -13.43 1.85
N SER A 427 -19.33 -14.27 2.06
CA SER A 427 -19.67 -14.89 3.34
C SER A 427 -19.95 -16.39 3.14
N PRO A 428 -19.80 -17.24 4.18
CA PRO A 428 -20.09 -18.67 4.09
C PRO A 428 -21.48 -19.02 3.52
N ASP A 429 -22.51 -18.23 3.80
CA ASP A 429 -23.85 -18.44 3.23
C ASP A 429 -23.92 -18.16 1.72
N LYS A 430 -23.25 -17.10 1.23
CA LYS A 430 -23.09 -16.81 -0.21
C LYS A 430 -22.32 -17.91 -0.94
N ILE A 431 -21.24 -18.43 -0.33
CA ILE A 431 -20.47 -19.57 -0.87
C ILE A 431 -21.35 -20.82 -0.99
N GLN A 432 -22.11 -21.15 0.07
CA GLN A 432 -23.00 -22.31 0.07
C GLN A 432 -24.09 -22.19 -1.01
N ALA A 433 -24.74 -21.03 -1.11
CA ALA A 433 -25.76 -20.76 -2.11
C ALA A 433 -25.19 -20.88 -3.55
N GLU A 434 -23.95 -20.45 -3.78
CA GLU A 434 -23.31 -20.56 -5.09
C GLU A 434 -22.96 -22.01 -5.47
N PHE A 435 -22.51 -22.83 -4.51
CA PHE A 435 -22.34 -24.28 -4.72
C PHE A 435 -23.68 -24.96 -5.06
N GLU A 436 -24.74 -24.66 -4.33
CA GLU A 436 -26.09 -25.18 -4.60
C GLU A 436 -26.58 -24.75 -5.99
N ARG A 437 -26.40 -23.47 -6.35
CA ARG A 437 -26.78 -22.92 -7.66
C ARG A 437 -26.07 -23.62 -8.81
N GLN A 438 -24.76 -23.81 -8.72
CA GLN A 438 -23.99 -24.47 -9.79
C GLN A 438 -24.22 -26.00 -9.86
N LEU A 439 -24.59 -26.65 -8.75
CA LEU A 439 -24.88 -28.09 -8.69
C LEU A 439 -26.37 -28.45 -8.84
N GLY A 440 -27.16 -27.56 -9.46
CA GLY A 440 -28.55 -27.84 -9.84
C GLY A 440 -29.57 -27.78 -8.69
N GLY A 441 -29.30 -26.98 -7.65
CA GLY A 441 -30.23 -26.74 -6.53
C GLY A 441 -30.41 -27.92 -5.57
N GLN A 442 -29.59 -28.97 -5.71
CA GLN A 442 -29.66 -30.17 -4.87
C GLN A 442 -29.20 -29.85 -3.44
N PRO A 443 -29.90 -30.34 -2.39
CA PRO A 443 -29.60 -30.02 -1.00
C PRO A 443 -28.24 -30.57 -0.55
N TRP A 444 -27.67 -29.90 0.47
CA TRP A 444 -26.44 -30.28 1.15
C TRP A 444 -26.69 -30.57 2.63
N ASP A 445 -25.85 -31.39 3.24
CA ASP A 445 -25.73 -31.50 4.70
C ASP A 445 -24.97 -30.27 5.24
N VAL A 446 -25.70 -29.23 5.66
CA VAL A 446 -25.14 -27.95 6.10
C VAL A 446 -25.24 -27.79 7.62
N SER A 447 -24.08 -27.86 8.28
CA SER A 447 -23.93 -27.58 9.70
C SER A 447 -23.20 -26.24 9.94
N ARG A 448 -23.09 -25.81 11.21
CA ARG A 448 -22.47 -24.53 11.58
C ARG A 448 -21.56 -24.68 12.80
N THR A 449 -20.45 -23.94 12.82
CA THR A 449 -19.61 -23.72 14.00
C THR A 449 -19.72 -22.25 14.42
N SER A 450 -20.20 -21.97 15.62
CA SER A 450 -20.20 -20.61 16.19
C SER A 450 -18.78 -20.13 16.45
N LEU A 451 -18.57 -18.81 16.50
CA LEU A 451 -17.27 -18.25 16.89
C LEU A 451 -16.90 -18.60 18.35
N ALA A 452 -17.90 -18.80 19.22
CA ALA A 452 -17.69 -19.30 20.57
C ALA A 452 -17.13 -20.74 20.55
N LYS A 453 -17.78 -21.68 19.87
CA LYS A 453 -17.30 -23.06 19.73
C LYS A 453 -15.92 -23.12 19.04
N LEU A 454 -15.66 -22.24 18.08
CA LEU A 454 -14.37 -22.16 17.40
C LEU A 454 -13.23 -21.71 18.33
N ARG A 455 -13.50 -20.74 19.23
CA ARG A 455 -12.56 -20.32 20.30
C ARG A 455 -12.30 -21.45 21.31
N GLU A 456 -13.35 -22.18 21.70
CA GLU A 456 -13.22 -23.34 22.60
C GLU A 456 -12.35 -24.44 21.98
N ALA A 457 -12.59 -24.78 20.70
CA ALA A 457 -11.80 -25.75 19.96
C ALA A 457 -10.33 -25.30 19.78
N GLU A 458 -10.10 -24.02 19.48
CA GLU A 458 -8.77 -23.42 19.39
C GLU A 458 -8.00 -23.50 20.72
N ALA A 459 -8.63 -23.13 21.83
CA ALA A 459 -8.03 -23.20 23.16
C ALA A 459 -7.64 -24.63 23.52
N ALA A 460 -8.59 -25.57 23.41
CA ALA A 460 -8.34 -26.99 23.66
C ALA A 460 -7.24 -27.57 22.75
N ALA A 461 -7.19 -27.17 21.48
CA ALA A 461 -6.14 -27.58 20.56
C ALA A 461 -4.76 -27.01 20.95
N TRP A 462 -4.68 -25.76 21.43
CA TRP A 462 -3.43 -25.20 21.94
C TRP A 462 -2.95 -25.88 23.22
N ASP A 463 -3.84 -26.16 24.16
CA ASP A 463 -3.52 -26.80 25.43
C ASP A 463 -3.06 -28.25 25.23
N ALA A 464 -3.64 -28.96 24.25
CA ALA A 464 -3.24 -30.30 23.84
C ALA A 464 -1.98 -30.33 22.93
N GLY A 465 -1.40 -29.18 22.56
CA GLY A 465 -0.27 -29.11 21.62
C GLY A 465 -0.61 -29.58 20.20
N ASN A 466 -1.89 -29.60 19.82
CA ASN A 466 -2.38 -30.12 18.55
C ASN A 466 -2.00 -29.17 17.39
N PRO A 467 -1.32 -29.63 16.31
CA PRO A 467 -0.99 -28.82 15.15
C PRO A 467 -2.19 -28.10 14.50
N ALA A 468 -3.40 -28.63 14.64
CA ALA A 468 -4.65 -28.01 14.18
C ALA A 468 -4.93 -26.63 14.82
N ALA A 469 -4.36 -26.34 16.00
CA ALA A 469 -4.59 -25.09 16.72
C ALA A 469 -4.26 -23.85 15.88
N THR A 470 -3.21 -23.93 15.04
CA THR A 470 -2.86 -22.84 14.10
C THR A 470 -3.95 -22.60 13.05
N VAL A 471 -4.59 -23.66 12.54
CA VAL A 471 -5.68 -23.54 11.56
C VAL A 471 -6.92 -22.97 12.24
N LEU A 472 -7.28 -23.45 13.43
CA LEU A 472 -8.42 -22.96 14.21
C LEU A 472 -8.26 -21.47 14.56
N THR A 473 -7.06 -21.06 15.01
CA THR A 473 -6.71 -19.64 15.26
C THR A 473 -6.96 -18.78 14.02
N LEU A 474 -6.44 -19.20 12.86
CA LEU A 474 -6.62 -18.45 11.61
C LEU A 474 -8.10 -18.39 11.18
N ARG A 475 -8.82 -19.51 11.26
CA ARG A 475 -10.26 -19.58 10.95
C ARG A 475 -11.08 -18.67 11.87
N ARG A 476 -10.72 -18.56 13.16
CA ARG A 476 -11.33 -17.60 14.09
C ARG A 476 -11.09 -16.18 13.60
N ILE A 477 -9.82 -15.79 13.39
CA ILE A 477 -9.46 -14.43 12.95
C ILE A 477 -10.26 -14.03 11.70
N TRP A 478 -10.40 -14.94 10.74
CA TRP A 478 -11.17 -14.69 9.51
C TRP A 478 -12.67 -14.56 9.78
N GLY A 479 -13.25 -15.44 10.61
CA GLY A 479 -14.65 -15.38 11.01
C GLY A 479 -15.01 -14.19 11.91
N GLU A 480 -14.02 -13.60 12.59
CA GLU A 480 -14.11 -12.36 13.37
C GLU A 480 -13.94 -11.09 12.50
N GLY A 481 -13.75 -11.24 11.19
CA GLY A 481 -13.59 -10.13 10.25
C GLY A 481 -12.17 -9.58 10.14
N GLY A 482 -11.16 -10.26 10.69
CA GLY A 482 -9.74 -9.87 10.63
C GLY A 482 -9.09 -9.93 9.24
N THR A 483 -9.87 -10.07 8.17
CA THR A 483 -9.45 -9.92 6.78
C THR A 483 -10.22 -8.80 6.05
N LEU A 484 -11.14 -8.12 6.72
CA LEU A 484 -11.92 -7.02 6.18
C LEU A 484 -11.19 -5.70 6.42
N TYR A 485 -10.66 -5.10 5.35
CA TYR A 485 -9.91 -3.86 5.40
C TYR A 485 -10.75 -2.69 4.89
N SER A 486 -10.70 -1.53 5.57
CA SER A 486 -11.50 -0.34 5.22
C SER A 486 -11.16 0.26 3.85
N LYS A 487 -9.94 0.01 3.36
CA LYS A 487 -9.47 0.29 2.01
C LYS A 487 -8.67 -0.90 1.49
N ARG A 488 -8.77 -1.17 0.19
CA ARG A 488 -7.97 -2.18 -0.51
C ARG A 488 -6.90 -1.50 -1.35
N ALA A 489 -5.73 -2.13 -1.44
CA ALA A 489 -4.60 -1.65 -2.23
C ALA A 489 -4.65 -2.11 -3.70
N ASN A 490 -5.68 -2.87 -4.14
CA ASN A 490 -5.80 -3.34 -5.53
C ASN A 490 -5.61 -2.19 -6.54
N GLY A 491 -6.30 -1.06 -6.35
CA GLY A 491 -6.17 0.11 -7.22
C GLY A 491 -4.81 0.80 -7.18
N LEU A 492 -4.04 0.69 -6.10
CA LEU A 492 -2.66 1.19 -6.03
C LEU A 492 -1.71 0.37 -6.90
N ILE A 493 -2.04 -0.90 -7.14
CA ILE A 493 -1.28 -1.81 -8.00
C ILE A 493 -1.95 -2.03 -9.38
N GLY A 494 -2.73 -1.05 -9.86
CA GLY A 494 -3.32 -1.07 -11.20
C GLY A 494 -4.70 -1.76 -11.33
N GLU A 495 -5.33 -2.15 -10.22
CA GLU A 495 -6.62 -2.88 -10.16
C GLU A 495 -6.67 -4.11 -11.09
N PRO A 496 -5.76 -5.09 -10.93
CA PRO A 496 -5.70 -6.25 -11.81
C PRO A 496 -6.99 -7.06 -11.78
N LYS A 497 -7.33 -7.65 -12.93
CA LYS A 497 -8.42 -8.63 -13.00
C LYS A 497 -8.06 -9.87 -12.16
N VAL A 498 -8.92 -10.15 -11.19
CA VAL A 498 -8.86 -11.28 -10.24
C VAL A 498 -10.15 -12.10 -10.33
N MET A 499 -10.16 -13.32 -9.80
CA MET A 499 -11.33 -14.20 -9.87
C MET A 499 -12.50 -13.75 -8.98
N GLY A 500 -13.72 -13.94 -9.48
CA GLY A 500 -14.96 -13.83 -8.69
C GLY A 500 -15.28 -15.09 -7.87
N LEU A 501 -16.32 -15.00 -7.02
CA LEU A 501 -16.82 -16.13 -6.22
C LEU A 501 -17.28 -17.29 -7.12
N GLU A 502 -17.98 -16.95 -8.20
CA GLU A 502 -18.57 -17.87 -9.17
C GLU A 502 -17.51 -18.68 -9.90
N GLU A 503 -16.41 -18.03 -10.31
CA GLU A 503 -15.25 -18.69 -10.93
C GLU A 503 -14.56 -19.65 -9.96
N VAL A 504 -14.41 -19.25 -8.70
CA VAL A 504 -13.79 -20.09 -7.66
C VAL A 504 -14.62 -21.33 -7.35
N VAL A 505 -15.94 -21.18 -7.19
CA VAL A 505 -16.85 -22.32 -6.97
C VAL A 505 -16.85 -23.26 -8.18
N ALA A 506 -16.86 -22.72 -9.41
CA ALA A 506 -16.77 -23.51 -10.64
C ALA A 506 -15.46 -24.32 -10.71
N ASN A 507 -14.33 -23.68 -10.38
CA ASN A 507 -13.02 -24.33 -10.35
C ASN A 507 -12.97 -25.46 -9.30
N GLU A 508 -13.56 -25.27 -8.13
CA GLU A 508 -13.59 -26.26 -7.06
C GLU A 508 -14.49 -27.46 -7.40
N ILE A 509 -15.66 -27.22 -8.00
CA ILE A 509 -16.51 -28.28 -8.58
C ILE A 509 -15.73 -29.06 -9.64
N GLN A 510 -15.02 -28.38 -10.55
CA GLN A 510 -14.24 -29.04 -11.59
C GLN A 510 -13.05 -29.83 -11.02
N ARG A 511 -12.40 -29.32 -9.96
CA ARG A 511 -11.31 -30.00 -9.26
C ARG A 511 -11.77 -31.32 -8.66
N VAL A 512 -12.91 -31.32 -7.97
CA VAL A 512 -13.49 -32.53 -7.36
C VAL A 512 -14.04 -33.49 -8.42
N SER A 513 -14.53 -32.99 -9.56
CA SER A 513 -14.99 -33.84 -10.69
C SER A 513 -13.85 -34.60 -11.39
N LYS A 514 -12.59 -34.26 -11.11
CA LYS A 514 -11.38 -34.92 -11.63
C LYS A 514 -10.76 -35.92 -10.63
N LEU A 515 -11.39 -36.14 -9.46
CA LEU A 515 -10.92 -36.96 -8.33
C LEU A 515 -11.94 -38.03 -7.94
#